data_AF-A0A183FT59-F1
#
_entry.id   AF-A0A183FT59-F1
#
_cell.length_a   1.000
_cell.length_b   1.000
_cell.length_c   1.000
_cell.angle_alpha   90.00
_cell.angle_beta   90.00
_cell.angle_gamma   90.00
#
_symmetry.space_group_name_H-M   'P 1'
#
loop_
_entity.id
_entity.type
_entity.pdbx_description
1 polymer ?
#
loop_
_entity_poly.entity_id
_entity_poly.type
_entity_poly.pdbx_seq_one_letter_code
_entity_poly.pdbx_strand_id
1 'polypeptide(L)'
;MAKCASISPPRYPVEVEYLEYGYNLHAERGRGQFVGMVDKGSPADLGGLRMGDRIFAVNGHSIVGESHKKVVERIKENAVRCEMLVISEEGAQWYQEQGIEINMSLPNIERVRLQLKYEGI
;
A
#
# COMPACT_ATOMS: atom_id res chain seq x y z
N MET A 1 26.45 -15.19 -46.79
CA MET A 1 25.68 -14.01 -46.32
C MET A 1 24.39 -14.53 -45.73
N ALA A 2 24.28 -14.54 -44.40
CA ALA A 2 23.12 -15.09 -43.70
C ALA A 2 21.97 -14.07 -43.73
N LYS A 3 20.86 -14.48 -44.34
CA LYS A 3 19.61 -13.72 -44.31
C LYS A 3 18.95 -14.02 -42.96
N CYS A 4 19.09 -13.10 -42.01
CA CYS A 4 18.41 -13.19 -40.72
C CYS A 4 16.89 -13.23 -40.99
N ALA A 5 16.24 -14.32 -40.58
CA ALA A 5 14.80 -14.45 -40.69
C ALA A 5 14.15 -13.35 -39.84
N SER A 6 13.19 -12.64 -40.42
CA SER A 6 12.27 -11.78 -39.68
C SER A 6 11.44 -12.68 -38.76
N ILE A 7 11.96 -12.97 -37.57
CA ILE A 7 11.20 -13.65 -36.53
C ILE A 7 10.14 -12.64 -36.11
N SER A 8 8.93 -12.82 -36.63
CA SER A 8 7.77 -12.14 -36.08
C SER A 8 7.71 -12.50 -34.59
N PRO A 9 7.57 -11.51 -33.69
CA PRO A 9 7.53 -11.80 -32.28
C PRO A 9 6.33 -12.73 -31.99
N PRO A 10 6.48 -13.68 -31.05
CA PRO A 10 5.39 -14.58 -30.69
C PRO A 10 4.19 -13.75 -30.21
N ARG A 11 2.99 -14.13 -30.67
CA ARG A 11 1.74 -13.50 -30.25
C ARG A 11 1.37 -13.97 -28.84
N TYR A 12 1.36 -13.01 -27.90
CA TYR A 12 0.66 -12.94 -26.60
C TYR A 12 1.26 -13.68 -25.38
N PRO A 13 1.01 -13.21 -24.12
CA PRO A 13 -0.26 -12.61 -23.69
C PRO A 13 -0.22 -11.35 -22.82
N VAL A 14 -1.36 -10.63 -22.89
CA VAL A 14 -1.91 -9.59 -21.99
C VAL A 14 -0.96 -8.48 -21.52
N GLU A 15 -1.36 -7.24 -21.77
CA GLU A 15 -0.81 -6.09 -21.05
C GLU A 15 -0.85 -6.43 -19.55
N VAL A 16 0.31 -6.44 -18.90
CA VAL A 16 0.39 -6.63 -17.45
C VAL A 16 -0.23 -5.38 -16.85
N GLU A 17 -1.54 -5.43 -16.63
CA GLU A 17 -2.24 -4.44 -15.83
C GLU A 17 -1.55 -4.48 -14.48
N TYR A 18 -0.89 -3.38 -14.11
CA TYR A 18 -0.30 -3.26 -12.79
C TYR A 18 -1.41 -3.55 -11.80
N LEU A 19 -1.31 -4.68 -11.09
CA LEU A 19 -2.22 -5.03 -10.01
C LEU A 19 -2.02 -3.99 -8.91
N GLU A 20 -2.77 -2.90 -9.00
CA GLU A 20 -2.81 -1.89 -7.98
C GLU A 20 -3.69 -2.38 -6.83
N TYR A 21 -3.34 -1.96 -5.63
CA TYR A 21 -4.15 -2.28 -4.46
C TYR A 21 -5.48 -1.50 -4.43
N GLY A 22 -5.65 -0.47 -5.28
CA GLY A 22 -6.85 0.37 -5.39
C GLY A 22 -6.99 1.40 -4.28
N TYR A 23 -5.90 2.09 -3.95
CA TYR A 23 -5.92 3.24 -3.03
C TYR A 23 -4.87 4.28 -3.40
N ASN A 24 -5.13 5.53 -3.01
CA ASN A 24 -4.17 6.63 -3.13
C ASN A 24 -3.36 6.79 -1.84
N LEU A 25 -2.04 6.97 -1.95
CA LEU A 25 -1.16 7.28 -0.83
C LEU A 25 -0.83 8.77 -0.82
N HIS A 26 -1.16 9.46 0.26
CA HIS A 26 -0.80 10.86 0.46
C HIS A 26 0.25 11.01 1.56
N ALA A 27 1.10 12.03 1.43
CA ALA A 27 2.07 12.43 2.43
C ALA A 27 1.84 13.89 2.81
N GLU A 28 1.74 14.17 4.10
CA GLU A 28 1.62 15.54 4.60
C GLU A 28 2.62 15.80 5.73
N ARG A 29 3.20 17.01 5.72
CA ARG A 29 4.21 17.41 6.71
C ARG A 29 3.58 17.49 8.10
N GLY A 30 4.07 16.67 9.02
CA GLY A 30 3.58 16.61 10.40
C GLY A 30 2.45 15.58 10.63
N ARG A 31 1.80 15.10 9.57
CA ARG A 31 0.75 14.06 9.65
C ARG A 31 1.24 12.67 9.23
N GLY A 32 2.31 12.61 8.44
CA GLY A 32 2.87 11.35 7.94
C GLY A 32 2.21 10.87 6.66
N GLN A 33 2.14 9.54 6.49
CA GLN A 33 1.50 8.91 5.33
C GLN A 33 0.06 8.52 5.68
N PHE A 34 -0.87 8.79 4.78
CA PHE A 34 -2.28 8.46 4.97
C PHE A 34 -2.95 8.01 3.68
N VAL A 35 -4.05 7.30 3.83
CA VAL A 35 -4.86 6.75 2.74
C VAL A 35 -5.80 7.82 2.23
N GLY A 36 -5.76 8.07 0.93
CA GLY A 36 -6.70 8.92 0.22
C GLY A 36 -7.94 8.13 -0.20
N MET A 37 -8.34 8.29 -1.46
CA MET A 37 -9.43 7.52 -2.05
C MET A 37 -9.10 6.03 -2.04
N VAL A 38 -10.11 5.20 -1.77
CA VAL A 38 -10.06 3.74 -1.86
C VAL A 38 -11.14 3.30 -2.84
N ASP A 39 -10.74 2.52 -3.83
CA ASP A 39 -11.65 2.05 -4.88
C ASP A 39 -12.51 0.91 -4.36
N LYS A 40 -13.82 0.98 -4.58
CA LYS A 40 -14.78 -0.03 -4.10
C LYS A 40 -14.50 -1.40 -4.74
N GLY A 41 -14.46 -2.45 -3.93
CA GLY A 41 -14.18 -3.81 -4.36
C GLY A 41 -12.71 -4.10 -4.69
N SER A 42 -11.82 -3.12 -4.49
CA SER A 42 -10.38 -3.29 -4.62
C SER A 42 -9.80 -4.14 -3.47
N PRO A 43 -8.57 -4.66 -3.62
CA PRO A 43 -7.85 -5.31 -2.53
C PRO A 43 -7.76 -4.43 -1.27
N ALA A 44 -7.62 -3.12 -1.40
CA ALA A 44 -7.61 -2.17 -0.29
C ALA A 44 -8.96 -2.11 0.44
N ASP A 45 -10.06 -1.97 -0.30
CA ASP A 45 -11.41 -1.94 0.28
C ASP A 45 -11.72 -3.25 1.02
N LEU A 46 -11.44 -4.38 0.37
CA LEU A 46 -11.65 -5.73 0.91
C LEU A 46 -10.73 -6.03 2.10
N GLY A 47 -9.52 -5.46 2.11
CA GLY A 47 -8.58 -5.55 3.22
C GLY A 47 -8.97 -4.73 4.44
N GLY A 48 -9.99 -3.88 4.32
CA GLY A 48 -10.50 -3.02 5.39
C GLY A 48 -9.89 -1.62 5.42
N LEU A 49 -9.08 -1.26 4.43
CA LEU A 49 -8.48 0.07 4.36
C LEU A 49 -9.57 1.13 4.10
N ARG A 50 -9.50 2.26 4.80
CA ARG A 50 -10.45 3.36 4.67
C ARG A 50 -9.74 4.66 4.37
N MET A 51 -10.47 5.55 3.69
CA MET A 51 -10.00 6.92 3.46
C MET A 51 -9.75 7.62 4.80
N GLY A 52 -8.61 8.30 4.92
CA GLY A 52 -8.19 9.00 6.13
C GLY A 52 -7.30 8.19 7.06
N ASP A 53 -7.25 6.86 6.90
CA ASP A 53 -6.40 5.98 7.71
C ASP A 53 -4.95 6.43 7.67
N ARG A 54 -4.31 6.54 8.84
CA ARG A 54 -2.89 6.88 8.97
C ARG A 54 -2.08 5.60 9.05
N ILE A 55 -1.03 5.51 8.24
CA ILE A 55 -0.17 4.32 8.15
C ILE A 55 1.04 4.52 9.06
N PHE A 56 1.30 3.55 9.95
CA PHE A 56 2.41 3.57 10.90
C PHE A 56 3.48 2.54 10.62
N ALA A 57 3.11 1.41 10.02
CA ALA A 57 4.06 0.39 9.60
C ALA A 57 3.64 -0.27 8.30
N VAL A 58 4.63 -0.71 7.54
CA VAL A 58 4.48 -1.47 6.29
C VAL A 58 5.38 -2.69 6.36
N ASN A 59 4.84 -3.87 6.08
CA ASN A 59 5.53 -5.16 6.07
C ASN A 59 6.35 -5.41 7.36
N GLY A 60 5.80 -5.02 8.52
CA GLY A 60 6.45 -5.18 9.82
C GLY A 60 7.49 -4.11 10.19
N HIS A 61 7.71 -3.11 9.32
CA HIS A 61 8.63 -2.00 9.56
C HIS A 61 7.88 -0.71 9.83
N SER A 62 8.22 -0.03 10.94
CA SER A 62 7.74 1.33 11.20
C SER A 62 8.20 2.26 10.07
N ILE A 63 7.28 3.12 9.61
CA ILE A 63 7.55 4.13 8.57
C ILE A 63 7.63 5.55 9.13
N VAL A 64 7.61 5.69 10.46
CA VAL A 64 7.73 7.00 11.13
C VAL A 64 9.06 7.64 10.77
N GLY A 65 9.02 8.87 10.26
CA GLY A 65 10.20 9.61 9.81
C GLY A 65 10.74 9.20 8.44
N GLU A 66 10.16 8.20 7.77
CA GLU A 66 10.57 7.83 6.42
C GLU A 66 10.03 8.79 5.35
N SER A 67 10.80 8.95 4.28
CA SER A 67 10.35 9.70 3.11
C SER A 67 9.23 8.95 2.38
N HIS A 68 8.33 9.68 1.72
CA HIS A 68 7.25 9.09 0.92
C HIS A 68 7.78 8.05 -0.08
N LYS A 69 8.90 8.36 -0.76
CA LYS A 69 9.56 7.42 -1.68
C LYS A 69 9.94 6.11 -0.97
N LYS A 70 10.51 6.18 0.24
CA LYS A 70 10.93 5.00 0.98
C LYS A 70 9.74 4.13 1.41
N VAL A 71 8.64 4.75 1.79
CA VAL A 71 7.40 4.05 2.12
C VAL A 71 6.84 3.33 0.90
N VAL A 72 6.83 3.97 -0.27
CA VAL A 72 6.41 3.34 -1.54
C VAL A 72 7.31 2.15 -1.89
N GLU A 73 8.63 2.24 -1.69
CA GLU A 73 9.54 1.10 -1.86
C GLU A 73 9.17 -0.07 -0.95
N ARG A 74 8.83 0.18 0.32
CA ARG A 74 8.39 -0.87 1.25
C ARG A 74 7.08 -1.51 0.86
N ILE A 75 6.09 -0.72 0.42
CA ILE A 75 4.80 -1.23 -0.07
C ILE A 75 5.02 -2.17 -1.26
N LYS A 76 5.98 -1.84 -2.11
CA LYS A 76 6.34 -2.59 -3.33
C LYS A 76 7.38 -3.68 -3.11
N GLU A 77 7.86 -3.89 -1.88
CA GLU A 77 8.89 -4.89 -1.55
C GLU A 77 8.42 -6.31 -1.90
N ASN A 78 7.12 -6.56 -1.76
CA ASN A 78 6.49 -7.78 -2.22
C ASN A 78 5.48 -7.46 -3.33
N ALA A 79 5.63 -8.15 -4.46
CA ALA A 79 4.89 -7.88 -5.69
C ALA A 79 3.38 -8.16 -5.59
N VAL A 80 2.94 -8.98 -4.62
CA VAL A 80 1.54 -9.45 -4.54
C VAL A 80 0.89 -9.27 -3.18
N ARG A 81 1.66 -8.92 -2.16
CA ARG A 81 1.17 -8.80 -0.79
C ARG A 81 1.75 -7.59 -0.10
N CYS A 82 0.92 -6.86 0.62
CA CYS A 82 1.35 -5.78 1.50
C CYS A 82 0.61 -5.89 2.83
N GLU A 83 1.32 -5.82 3.94
CA GLU A 83 0.71 -5.71 5.27
C GLU A 83 0.97 -4.32 5.84
N MET A 84 -0.08 -3.66 6.34
CA MET A 84 0.00 -2.32 6.90
C MET A 84 -0.58 -2.29 8.30
N LEU A 85 0.01 -1.46 9.16
CA LEU A 85 -0.59 -1.08 10.43
C LEU A 85 -1.15 0.33 10.30
N VAL A 86 -2.46 0.44 10.49
CA VAL A 86 -3.23 1.66 10.31
C VAL A 86 -4.01 2.03 11.57
N ILE A 87 -4.43 3.28 11.65
CA ILE A 87 -5.40 3.77 12.63
C ILE A 87 -6.30 4.77 11.92
N SER A 88 -7.54 4.86 12.36
CA SER A 88 -8.45 5.90 11.89
C SER A 88 -7.90 7.30 12.16
N GLU A 89 -8.33 8.27 11.36
CA GLU A 89 -7.97 9.67 11.55
C GLU A 89 -8.34 10.16 12.96
N GLU A 90 -9.53 9.80 13.44
CA GLU A 90 -10.02 10.13 14.78
C GLU A 90 -9.13 9.56 15.88
N GLY A 91 -8.73 8.28 15.76
CA GLY A 91 -7.84 7.65 16.73
C GLY A 91 -6.46 8.28 16.76
N ALA A 92 -5.91 8.63 15.59
CA ALA A 92 -4.64 9.35 15.51
C ALA A 92 -4.71 10.75 16.13
N GLN A 93 -5.81 11.47 15.87
CA GLN A 93 -6.02 12.79 16.44
C GLN A 93 -6.13 12.72 17.97
N TRP A 94 -6.89 11.76 18.49
CA TRP A 94 -7.04 11.57 19.93
C TRP A 94 -5.68 11.34 20.61
N TYR A 95 -4.84 10.44 20.08
CA TYR A 95 -3.50 10.22 20.64
C TYR A 95 -2.61 11.45 20.59
N GLN A 96 -2.67 12.20 19.49
CA GLN A 96 -1.92 13.45 19.33
C GLN A 96 -2.34 14.50 20.37
N GLU A 97 -3.64 14.65 20.61
CA GLU A 97 -4.18 15.57 21.62
C GLU A 97 -3.79 15.16 23.05
N GLN A 98 -3.70 13.86 23.32
CA GLN A 98 -3.23 13.34 24.61
C GLN A 98 -1.69 13.35 24.76
N GLY A 99 -0.95 13.73 23.72
CA GLY A 99 0.51 13.69 23.73
C GLY A 99 1.09 12.26 23.78
N ILE A 100 0.31 11.26 23.35
CA ILE A 100 0.70 9.85 23.34
C ILE A 100 1.33 9.52 21.98
N GLU A 101 2.52 8.94 22.00
CA GLU A 101 3.20 8.48 20.78
C GLU A 101 2.54 7.21 20.23
N ILE A 102 2.12 7.27 18.97
CA ILE A 102 1.50 6.14 18.28
C ILE A 102 2.56 5.10 17.93
N ASN A 103 2.33 3.85 18.36
CA ASN A 103 3.23 2.73 18.08
C ASN A 103 2.43 1.44 17.81
N MET A 104 3.13 0.39 17.40
CA MET A 104 2.53 -0.87 16.93
C MET A 104 1.81 -1.70 18.02
N SER A 105 1.91 -1.31 19.30
CA SER A 105 1.29 -2.04 20.42
C SER A 105 -0.03 -1.43 20.89
N LEU A 106 -0.47 -0.30 20.31
CA LEU A 106 -1.70 0.35 20.72
C LEU A 106 -2.94 -0.47 20.28
N PRO A 107 -3.98 -0.53 21.13
CA PRO A 107 -5.09 -1.49 20.96
C PRO A 107 -6.00 -1.19 19.77
N ASN A 108 -6.02 0.05 19.27
CA ASN A 108 -6.82 0.51 18.14
C ASN A 108 -6.01 0.61 16.84
N ILE A 109 -4.79 0.05 16.82
CA ILE A 109 -4.02 -0.12 15.58
C ILE A 109 -4.55 -1.36 14.87
N GLU A 110 -5.04 -1.17 13.66
CA GLU A 110 -5.58 -2.21 12.82
C GLU A 110 -4.52 -2.75 11.85
N ARG A 111 -4.49 -4.07 11.69
CA ARG A 111 -3.61 -4.74 10.73
C ARG A 111 -4.38 -5.04 9.46
N VAL A 112 -4.07 -4.31 8.41
CA VAL A 112 -4.67 -4.47 7.08
C VAL A 112 -3.73 -5.31 6.21
N ARG A 113 -4.28 -6.35 5.59
CA ARG A 113 -3.55 -7.25 4.68
C ARG A 113 -4.12 -7.12 3.28
N LEU A 114 -3.31 -6.59 2.37
CA LEU A 114 -3.68 -6.45 0.98
C LEU A 114 -3.06 -7.58 0.18
N GLN A 115 -3.88 -8.24 -0.62
CA GLN A 115 -3.47 -9.36 -1.46
C GLN A 115 -3.94 -9.10 -2.89
N LEU A 116 -2.98 -8.99 -3.79
CA LEU A 116 -3.21 -8.96 -5.23
C LEU A 116 -3.45 -10.40 -5.68
N LYS A 117 -4.50 -10.60 -6.47
CA LYS A 117 -4.76 -11.87 -7.14
C LYS A 117 -3.96 -11.86 -8.44
N TYR A 118 -2.92 -12.67 -8.52
CA TYR A 118 -2.38 -13.05 -9.81
C TYR A 118 -3.29 -14.14 -10.37
N GLU A 119 -4.24 -13.76 -11.23
CA GLU A 119 -4.92 -14.74 -12.08
C GLU A 119 -3.96 -15.14 -13.19
N GLY A 120 -3.12 -16.13 -12.88
CA GLY A 120 -2.27 -16.80 -13.86
C GLY A 120 -3.01 -17.99 -14.47
N ILE A 121 -3.40 -17.83 -15.74
CA ILE A 121 -3.67 -18.85 -16.79
C ILE A 121 -4.89 -19.74 -16.60
#